data_AF-A0A2W4Q1C4-F1
#
_entry.id   AF-A0A2W4Q1C4-F1
#
_cell.length_a   1.000
_cell.length_b   1.000
_cell.length_c   1.000
_cell.angle_alpha   90.00
_cell.angle_beta   90.00
_cell.angle_gamma   90.00
#
_symmetry.space_group_name_H-M   'P 1'
#
loop_
_entity.id
_entity.type
_entity.pdbx_description
1 polymer ?
#
loop_
_entity_poly.entity_id
_entity_poly.type
_entity_poly.pdbx_seq_one_letter_code
_entity_poly.pdbx_strand_id
1 'polypeptide(L)' 'MKRSRGELRIIAGALRGRRWSVPDVEGLRPTPDRVRETLFNWLAPHLAGRRVLDLFAGSGALGFEALSRGAASATLVE' A
#
# COMPACT_ATOMS: atom_id res chain seq x y z
N MET A 1 23.82 -15.91 -4.11
CA MET A 1 22.89 -15.79 -2.97
C MET A 1 21.59 -15.19 -3.47
N LYS A 2 20.49 -15.95 -3.55
CA LYS A 2 19.18 -15.38 -3.90
C LYS A 2 18.74 -14.52 -2.72
N ARG A 3 18.66 -13.20 -2.88
CA ARG A 3 18.00 -12.35 -1.88
C ARG A 3 16.60 -12.90 -1.67
N SER A 4 16.20 -13.19 -0.44
CA SER A 4 14.78 -13.39 -0.12
C SER A 4 14.02 -12.17 -0.64
N ARG A 5 12.78 -12.35 -1.08
CA ARG A 5 11.91 -11.24 -1.45
C ARG A 5 10.95 -11.07 -0.29
N GLY A 6 10.87 -9.87 0.26
CA GLY A 6 9.76 -9.52 1.15
C GLY A 6 8.45 -9.61 0.35
N GLU A 7 7.35 -9.90 1.01
CA GLU A 7 6.04 -9.95 0.37
C GLU A 7 5.09 -8.96 1.04
N LEU A 8 4.42 -8.14 0.21
CA LEU A 8 3.33 -7.30 0.65
C LEU A 8 2.01 -7.80 0.08
N ARG A 9 0.92 -7.48 0.78
CA ARG A 9 -0.44 -7.76 0.33
C ARG A 9 -1.34 -6.55 0.44
N ILE A 10 -2.37 -6.53 -0.40
CA ILE A 10 -3.53 -5.64 -0.27
C ILE A 10 -4.47 -6.22 0.80
N ILE A 11 -4.85 -5.41 1.77
CA ILE A 11 -5.55 -5.81 3.00
C ILE A 11 -7.06 -5.85 2.79
N ALA A 12 -7.64 -4.85 2.11
CA ALA A 12 -9.07 -4.77 1.85
C ALA A 12 -9.41 -4.12 0.51
N GLY A 13 -10.70 -4.01 0.19
CA GLY A 13 -11.20 -3.43 -1.05
C GLY A 13 -11.25 -4.43 -2.22
N ALA A 14 -11.42 -3.92 -3.44
CA ALA A 14 -11.68 -4.71 -4.64
C ALA A 14 -10.50 -5.62 -5.04
N LEU A 15 -9.28 -5.29 -4.58
CA LEU A 15 -8.05 -6.01 -4.89
C LEU A 15 -7.52 -6.80 -3.69
N ARG A 16 -8.33 -7.00 -2.64
CA ARG A 16 -7.97 -7.72 -1.41
C ARG A 16 -7.27 -9.05 -1.70
N GLY A 17 -6.19 -9.30 -0.98
CA GLY A 17 -5.44 -10.56 -1.05
C GLY A 17 -4.42 -10.65 -2.18
N ARG A 18 -4.38 -9.67 -3.11
CA ARG A 18 -3.29 -9.58 -4.09
C ARG A 18 -1.97 -9.32 -3.39
N ARG A 19 -0.93 -10.01 -3.87
CA ARG A 19 0.42 -9.99 -3.29
C ARG A 19 1.44 -9.57 -4.33
N TRP A 20 2.50 -8.90 -3.90
CA TRP A 20 3.64 -8.60 -4.74
C TRP A 20 4.93 -8.63 -3.93
N SER A 21 6.00 -8.98 -4.62
CA SER A 21 7.33 -9.05 -4.03
C SER A 21 7.98 -7.69 -3.94
N VAL A 22 8.65 -7.42 -2.83
CA VAL A 22 9.51 -6.26 -2.62
C VAL A 22 10.95 -6.71 -2.36
N PRO A 23 11.96 -5.86 -2.65
CA PRO A 23 13.34 -6.15 -2.30
C PRO A 23 13.47 -6.37 -0.80
N ASP A 24 14.07 -7.48 -0.37
CA ASP A 24 14.48 -7.66 1.02
C ASP A 24 15.89 -7.08 1.17
N VAL A 25 15.95 -5.84 1.65
CA VAL A 25 17.20 -5.10 1.87
C VAL A 25 17.31 -4.72 3.34
N GLU A 26 18.52 -4.78 3.87
CA GLU A 26 18.79 -4.43 5.25
C GLU A 26 18.38 -2.97 5.53
N GLY A 27 17.62 -2.77 6.60
CA GLY A 27 17.06 -1.46 6.94
C GLY A 27 15.71 -1.13 6.29
N LEU A 28 15.19 -1.97 5.38
CA LEU A 28 13.83 -1.80 4.88
C LEU A 28 12.84 -1.96 6.03
N ARG A 29 12.01 -0.93 6.26
CA ARG A 29 10.95 -0.95 7.27
C ARG A 29 9.60 -0.90 6.57
N PRO A 30 9.08 -2.03 6.06
CA PRO A 30 7.77 -2.04 5.43
C PRO A 30 6.72 -1.59 6.43
N THR A 31 5.76 -0.77 5.97
CA THR A 31 4.63 -0.34 6.81
C THR A 31 3.81 -1.58 7.21
N PRO A 32 3.72 -1.92 8.51
CA PRO A 32 3.01 -3.12 8.94
C PRO A 32 1.54 -3.10 8.53
N ASP A 33 0.95 -4.27 8.28
CA ASP A 33 -0.46 -4.41 7.90
C ASP A 33 -1.39 -3.63 8.84
N ARG A 34 -1.18 -3.76 10.15
CA ARG A 34 -1.99 -3.06 11.16
C ARG A 34 -1.93 -1.53 11.06
N VAL A 35 -0.79 -0.98 10.66
CA VAL A 35 -0.62 0.47 10.48
C VAL A 35 -1.39 0.92 9.24
N ARG A 36 -1.26 0.17 8.14
CA ARG A 36 -2.03 0.43 6.91
C ARG A 36 -3.53 0.32 7.16
N GLU A 37 -3.97 -0.72 7.86
CA GLU A 37 -5.37 -0.92 8.22
C GLU A 37 -5.92 0.23 9.08
N THR A 38 -5.20 0.62 10.13
CA THR A 38 -5.57 1.76 10.99
C THR A 38 -5.73 3.04 10.17
N LEU A 39 -4.74 3.37 9.32
CA LEU A 39 -4.79 4.55 8.47
C LEU A 39 -6.02 4.54 7.56
N PHE A 40 -6.27 3.44 6.87
CA PHE A 40 -7.39 3.36 5.94
C PHE A 40 -8.76 3.26 6.62
N ASN A 41 -8.82 2.80 7.87
CA ASN A 41 -10.05 2.90 8.67
C ASN A 41 -10.37 4.37 8.99
N TRP A 42 -9.37 5.20 9.29
CA TRP A 42 -9.59 6.64 9.47
C TRP A 42 -10.00 7.35 8.18
N LEU A 43 -9.42 6.96 7.05
CA LEU A 43 -9.69 7.58 5.75
C LEU A 43 -10.97 7.06 5.07
N ALA A 44 -11.54 5.93 5.51
CA ALA A 44 -12.64 5.25 4.83
C ALA A 44 -13.83 6.17 4.45
N PRO A 45 -14.32 7.08 5.31
CA PRO A 45 -15.43 7.97 4.97
C PRO A 45 -15.11 8.98 3.85
N HIS A 46 -13.82 9.23 3.60
CA HIS A 46 -13.36 10.29 2.72
C HIS A 46 -12.67 9.78 1.45
N LEU A 47 -12.36 8.49 1.36
CA LEU A 47 -11.45 7.96 0.34
C LEU A 47 -12.11 7.75 -1.04
N ALA A 48 -13.37 7.34 -1.06
CA ALA A 48 -14.06 6.96 -2.29
C ALA A 48 -14.05 8.09 -3.33
N GLY A 49 -13.61 7.79 -4.55
CA GLY A 49 -13.52 8.72 -5.67
C GLY A 49 -12.41 9.79 -5.54
N ARG A 50 -11.58 9.77 -4.51
CA ARG A 50 -10.52 10.78 -4.33
C ARG A 50 -9.27 10.49 -5.12
N ARG A 51 -8.51 11.55 -5.40
CA ARG A 51 -7.15 11.49 -5.95
C ARG A 51 -6.18 11.48 -4.78
N VAL A 52 -5.32 10.48 -4.71
CA VAL A 52 -4.32 10.30 -3.65
C VAL A 52 -2.94 10.65 -4.19
N LEU A 53 -2.11 11.29 -3.36
CA LEU A 53 -0.70 11.52 -3.63
C LEU A 53 0.11 10.83 -2.53
N ASP A 54 0.97 9.91 -2.92
CA ASP A 54 1.91 9.22 -2.05
C ASP A 54 3.31 9.72 -2.39
N LEU A 55 3.87 10.59 -1.55
CA LEU A 55 5.11 11.33 -1.84
C LEU A 55 6.39 10.51 -1.64
N PHE A 56 6.28 9.40 -0.92
CA PHE A 56 7.38 8.49 -0.59
C PHE A 56 6.86 7.07 -0.72
N ALA A 57 6.44 6.74 -1.93
CA ALA A 57 5.59 5.59 -2.18
C ALA A 57 6.29 4.26 -1.87
N GLY A 58 7.61 4.21 -2.01
CA GLY A 58 8.44 3.04 -1.81
C GLY A 58 7.90 1.85 -2.58
N SER A 59 7.46 0.84 -1.85
CA SER A 59 6.83 -0.35 -2.40
C SER A 59 5.41 -0.15 -2.99
N GLY A 60 4.87 1.08 -2.95
CA GLY A 60 3.53 1.44 -3.38
C GLY A 60 2.42 0.99 -2.44
N ALA A 61 2.76 0.56 -1.21
CA ALA A 61 1.83 -0.16 -0.33
C ALA A 61 0.58 0.64 0.06
N LEU A 62 0.74 1.94 0.28
CA LEU A 62 -0.36 2.83 0.64
C LEU A 62 -1.16 3.23 -0.60
N GLY A 63 -0.49 3.65 -1.68
CA GLY A 63 -1.13 3.95 -2.96
C GLY A 63 -2.01 2.82 -3.50
N PHE A 64 -1.52 1.58 -3.51
CA PHE A 64 -2.31 0.44 -3.99
C PHE A 64 -3.48 0.09 -3.07
N GLU A 65 -3.31 0.23 -1.76
CA GLU A 65 -4.39 0.03 -0.80
C GLU A 65 -5.48 1.11 -0.96
N ALA A 66 -5.09 2.36 -1.25
CA ALA A 66 -6.03 3.43 -1.57
C ALA A 66 -6.86 3.14 -2.81
N LEU A 67 -6.22 2.71 -3.90
CA LEU A 67 -6.90 2.31 -5.14
C LEU A 67 -7.86 1.13 -4.90
N SER A 68 -7.40 0.10 -4.17
CA SER A 68 -8.23 -1.05 -3.84
C SER A 68 -9.51 -0.65 -3.08
N ARG A 69 -9.42 0.37 -2.22
CA ARG A 69 -10.52 0.89 -1.40
C ARG A 69 -11.36 1.99 -2.09
N GLY A 70 -11.17 2.19 -3.38
CA GLY A 70 -12.05 3.02 -4.20
C GLY A 70 -11.57 4.45 -4.43
N ALA A 71 -10.29 4.77 -4.18
CA ALA A 71 -9.70 6.00 -4.70
C ALA A 71 -9.78 6.01 -6.24
N ALA A 72 -10.06 7.17 -6.84
CA ALA A 72 -10.16 7.31 -8.29
C ALA A 72 -8.79 7.21 -8.98
N SER A 73 -7.74 7.69 -8.32
CA SER A 73 -6.36 7.60 -8.80
C SER A 73 -5.38 7.77 -7.65
N ALA A 74 -4.15 7.28 -7.84
CA ALA A 74 -3.03 7.49 -6.94
C ALA A 74 -1.80 7.91 -7.76
N THR A 75 -1.22 9.06 -7.43
CA THR A 75 0.09 9.49 -7.93
C THR A 75 1.14 9.05 -6.93
N LEU A 76 2.14 8.30 -7.39
CA LEU A 76 3.22 7.75 -6.56
C LEU A 76 4.52 8.43 -6.93
N VAL A 77 5.22 8.97 -5.94
CA VAL A 77 6.55 9.58 -6.09
C VAL A 77 7.53 8.76 -5.25
N GLU A 78 8.68 8.42 -5.83
CA GLU A 78 9.77 7.67 -5.21
C GLU A 78 11.12 8.13 -5.77
#